data_AF-A0A6J4S5H3-F1
#
_entry.id   AF-A0A6J4S5H3-F1
#
_cell.length_a   1.000
_cell.length_b   1.000
_cell.length_c   1.000
_cell.angle_alpha   90.00
_cell.angle_beta   90.00
_cell.angle_gamma   90.00
#
_symmetry.space_group_name_H-M   'P 1'
#
loop_
_entity.id
_entity.type
_entity.pdbx_description
1 polymer ?
#
loop_
_entity_poly.entity_id
_entity_poly.type
_entity_poly.pdbx_seq_one_letter_code
_entity_poly.pdbx_strand_id
1 'polypeptide(L)'
;MSLGGIGPPVGSCATTTDPQHRALCASTAAGVSYVVAAGNDGWDFDYAPEPSTPAAYPEALIVTAMGDTDGQPGATGAAPVCKTGEADDRYASFSNYALTAGGASHSVAAPGVCIRSTWPGGSYNTVSGTSMASPHVAGAVALCLDEAGDAGPCAGLAPARIVERMRADAAERSRAGTGYGFAGDPAQPVTDRYFGYLTWAAEAPADTTAPFVTSTSTTAGQAGVARGAAVSVASGEPMDRPSAESAFSLTRASDGARVAGSFSWSANPMTFRPSAALSQGTAYVADLATGASDAAGNRLAAERRWSFKTLASVTAHPGALVVEAGRVRSGSRLQLTADDNRFFALDSTRSGTRTSSWYGRFAGVSNALSSLRRNYRGKSSAGCTQKISIYNATTKRWVGLSSRSVGRTEVGVALSPPGSARDYVTGTSGDGEIRIRVRSTRASSAFYTSGDLLRIAYHRP
;
A
#
# COMPACT_ATOMS: atom_id res chain seq x y z
N MET A 1 -0.48 24.71 25.47
CA MET A 1 -1.52 25.43 26.23
C MET A 1 -1.07 26.88 26.41
N SER A 2 -1.71 27.80 25.71
CA SER A 2 -1.37 29.22 25.73
C SER A 2 -2.28 29.98 26.71
N LEU A 3 -2.31 29.53 27.97
CA LEU A 3 -3.20 29.99 29.05
C LEU A 3 -2.58 29.70 30.41
N GLY A 4 -3.04 30.38 31.45
CA GLY A 4 -2.63 30.12 32.83
C GLY A 4 -3.23 31.13 33.81
N GLY A 5 -2.96 30.93 35.09
CA GLY A 5 -3.33 31.83 36.18
C GLY A 5 -2.80 31.32 37.51
N ILE A 6 -3.05 32.05 38.60
CA ILE A 6 -2.66 31.62 39.95
C ILE A 6 -3.41 30.33 40.32
N GLY A 7 -2.66 29.34 40.78
CA GLY A 7 -3.15 28.04 41.22
C GLY A 7 -2.70 27.67 42.62
N PRO A 8 -3.16 26.52 43.14
CA PRO A 8 -2.73 26.00 44.44
C PRO A 8 -1.24 25.58 44.41
N PRO A 9 -0.60 25.44 45.58
CA PRO A 9 0.75 24.90 45.68
C PRO A 9 0.89 23.56 44.95
N VAL A 10 1.96 23.43 44.15
CA VAL A 10 2.19 22.26 43.30
C VAL A 10 2.77 21.10 44.13
N GLY A 11 2.03 20.00 44.21
CA GLY A 11 2.49 18.73 44.76
C GLY A 11 2.96 17.76 43.67
N SER A 12 3.35 16.54 44.03
CA SER A 12 3.64 15.50 43.02
C SER A 12 2.36 14.95 42.37
N CYS A 13 2.44 14.38 41.17
CA CYS A 13 1.33 13.67 40.54
C CYS A 13 0.68 12.59 41.44
N ALA A 14 1.46 11.95 42.33
CA ALA A 14 0.97 10.90 43.21
C ALA A 14 0.09 11.44 44.36
N THR A 15 0.26 12.71 44.72
CA THR A 15 -0.33 13.31 45.92
C THR A 15 -1.22 14.52 45.63
N THR A 16 -1.21 15.03 44.40
CA THR A 16 -1.94 16.23 44.03
C THR A 16 -3.46 16.03 44.12
N THR A 17 -4.15 17.03 44.66
CA THR A 17 -5.62 17.12 44.72
C THR A 17 -6.18 18.12 43.72
N ASP A 18 -5.32 18.88 43.04
CA ASP A 18 -5.69 19.82 42.00
C ASP A 18 -6.22 19.07 40.77
N PRO A 19 -7.49 19.29 40.35
CA PRO A 19 -8.05 18.61 39.20
C PRO A 19 -7.32 18.91 37.88
N GLN A 20 -6.78 20.12 37.71
CA GLN A 20 -6.01 20.47 36.51
C GLN A 20 -4.69 19.71 36.47
N HIS A 21 -4.00 19.61 37.60
CA HIS A 21 -2.75 18.86 37.70
C HIS A 21 -2.98 17.36 37.50
N ARG A 22 -4.02 16.79 38.11
CA ARG A 22 -4.39 15.37 37.90
C ARG A 22 -4.65 15.05 36.44
N ALA A 23 -5.35 15.93 35.73
CA ALA A 23 -5.63 15.75 34.31
C ALA A 23 -4.33 15.78 33.47
N LEU A 24 -3.42 16.72 33.76
CA LEU A 24 -2.15 16.80 33.07
C LEU A 24 -1.29 15.57 33.36
N CYS A 25 -1.16 15.14 34.62
CA CYS A 25 -0.45 13.92 35.03
C CYS A 25 -0.97 12.66 34.34
N ALA A 26 -2.29 12.48 34.27
CA ALA A 26 -2.88 11.32 33.61
C ALA A 26 -2.60 11.32 32.09
N SER A 27 -2.62 12.50 31.47
CA SER A 27 -2.39 12.66 30.04
C SER A 27 -0.91 12.48 29.66
N THR A 28 0.02 13.00 30.47
CA THR A 28 1.46 12.78 30.27
C THR A 28 1.85 11.32 30.51
N ALA A 29 1.22 10.64 31.48
CA ALA A 29 1.39 9.20 31.67
C ALA A 29 0.88 8.37 30.47
N ALA A 30 -0.09 8.90 29.72
CA ALA A 30 -0.57 8.31 28.47
C ALA A 30 0.29 8.68 27.24
N GLY A 31 1.39 9.41 27.42
CA GLY A 31 2.34 9.76 26.36
C GLY A 31 2.13 11.12 25.69
N VAL A 32 1.19 11.95 26.19
CA VAL A 32 0.95 13.29 25.64
C VAL A 32 1.96 14.29 26.19
N SER A 33 2.69 14.97 25.31
CA SER A 33 3.59 16.07 25.70
C SER A 33 2.85 17.41 25.75
N TYR A 34 3.05 18.18 26.82
CA TYR A 34 2.44 19.50 27.00
C TYR A 34 3.49 20.59 26.87
N VAL A 35 3.27 21.51 25.93
CA VAL A 35 4.03 22.77 25.81
C VAL A 35 3.15 23.91 26.31
N VAL A 36 3.59 24.68 27.30
CA VAL A 36 2.76 25.62 28.07
C VAL A 36 3.39 27.02 28.09
N ALA A 37 2.56 28.05 27.97
CA ALA A 37 2.99 29.44 28.10
C ALA A 37 3.34 29.78 29.55
N ALA A 38 4.46 30.45 29.79
CA ALA A 38 4.85 30.86 31.14
C ALA A 38 3.88 31.88 31.78
N GLY A 39 3.18 32.66 30.96
CA GLY A 39 2.32 33.78 31.37
C GLY A 39 2.95 35.15 31.10
N ASN A 40 2.18 36.23 31.27
CA ASN A 40 2.47 37.55 30.70
C ASN A 40 2.48 38.70 31.73
N ASP A 41 2.74 38.41 33.00
CA ASP A 41 2.66 39.39 34.10
C ASP A 41 4.05 39.84 34.59
N GLY A 42 5.13 39.36 33.95
CA GLY A 42 6.51 39.69 34.31
C GLY A 42 6.88 39.20 35.71
N TRP A 43 6.36 38.03 36.10
CA TRP A 43 6.42 37.53 37.48
C TRP A 43 7.02 36.10 37.58
N ASP A 44 7.33 35.68 38.80
CA ASP A 44 7.89 34.37 39.14
C ASP A 44 6.85 33.24 39.04
N PHE A 45 6.79 32.51 37.93
CA PHE A 45 5.72 31.52 37.73
C PHE A 45 5.76 30.34 38.71
N ASP A 46 6.92 30.06 39.33
CA ASP A 46 7.10 28.95 40.27
C ASP A 46 7.20 29.39 41.74
N TYR A 47 6.65 30.56 42.06
CA TYR A 47 6.48 31.03 43.43
C TYR A 47 5.60 30.09 44.26
N ALA A 48 6.22 29.35 45.18
CA ALA A 48 5.61 28.21 45.86
C ALA A 48 4.24 28.45 46.55
N PRO A 49 3.97 29.61 47.19
CA PRO A 49 2.66 29.87 47.80
C PRO A 49 1.52 30.03 46.80
N GLU A 50 1.77 30.65 45.64
CA GLU A 50 0.74 31.03 44.67
C GLU A 50 1.23 30.86 43.22
N PRO A 51 1.67 29.65 42.82
CA PRO A 51 2.31 29.42 41.53
C PRO A 51 1.36 29.65 40.35
N SER A 52 1.90 29.97 39.16
CA SER A 52 1.11 30.06 37.92
C SER A 52 0.88 28.66 37.38
N THR A 53 -0.36 28.16 37.39
CA THR A 53 -0.71 26.86 36.80
C THR A 53 -1.37 27.04 35.43
N PRO A 54 -1.08 26.18 34.44
CA PRO A 54 -0.26 24.97 34.54
C PRO A 54 1.26 25.19 34.39
N ALA A 55 1.75 26.44 34.31
CA ALA A 55 3.17 26.71 34.07
C ALA A 55 4.11 26.16 35.16
N ALA A 56 3.65 26.03 36.40
CA ALA A 56 4.42 25.49 37.51
C ALA A 56 4.38 23.94 37.60
N TYR A 57 3.65 23.25 36.74
CA TYR A 57 3.61 21.79 36.76
C TYR A 57 4.86 21.20 36.09
N PRO A 58 5.68 20.39 36.80
CA PRO A 58 6.95 19.88 36.28
C PRO A 58 6.84 18.95 35.07
N GLU A 59 5.65 18.41 34.81
CA GLU A 59 5.40 17.49 33.71
C GLU A 59 5.22 18.19 32.34
N ALA A 60 5.16 19.53 32.33
CA ALA A 60 5.02 20.34 31.12
C ALA A 60 6.32 21.06 30.73
N LEU A 61 6.56 21.21 29.42
CA LEU A 61 7.61 22.09 28.88
C LEU A 61 7.10 23.53 28.86
N ILE A 62 7.75 24.40 29.60
CA ILE A 62 7.34 25.79 29.77
C ILE A 62 8.09 26.69 28.83
N VAL A 63 7.37 27.66 28.26
CA VAL A 63 7.88 28.54 27.22
C VAL A 63 7.74 29.98 27.65
N THR A 64 8.89 30.60 27.89
CA THR A 64 9.02 32.05 28.07
C THR A 64 9.14 32.76 26.72
N ALA A 65 8.95 34.07 26.71
CA ALA A 65 8.99 34.88 25.50
C ALA A 65 10.24 35.75 25.43
N MET A 66 10.78 35.86 24.22
CA MET A 66 11.80 36.84 23.84
C MET A 66 11.41 37.56 22.55
N GLY A 67 12.05 38.70 22.27
CA GLY A 67 11.92 39.43 21.01
C GLY A 67 13.10 39.16 20.08
N ASP A 68 12.80 38.86 18.82
CA ASP A 68 13.74 38.64 17.70
C ASP A 68 13.04 39.19 16.45
N THR A 69 13.64 40.20 15.85
CA THR A 69 13.02 41.00 14.79
C THR A 69 13.57 40.73 13.42
N ASP A 70 14.75 40.10 13.32
CA ASP A 70 15.44 39.84 12.06
C ASP A 70 15.80 38.36 11.84
N GLY A 71 15.54 37.49 12.82
CA GLY A 71 15.86 36.07 12.79
C GLY A 71 17.35 35.78 12.93
N GLN A 72 18.16 36.76 13.31
CA GLN A 72 19.62 36.67 13.40
C GLN A 72 20.07 36.90 14.84
N PRO A 73 21.13 36.22 15.29
CA PRO A 73 21.74 36.52 16.57
C PRO A 73 22.53 37.83 16.53
N GLY A 74 22.61 38.51 17.68
CA GLY A 74 23.55 39.60 17.93
C GLY A 74 22.93 40.89 18.45
N ALA A 75 21.61 40.94 18.67
CA ALA A 75 20.86 42.12 19.11
C ALA A 75 21.05 43.32 18.19
N THR A 76 21.22 43.08 16.88
CA THR A 76 21.42 44.12 15.87
C THR A 76 20.14 44.51 15.13
N GLY A 77 19.06 43.76 15.34
CA GLY A 77 17.76 44.04 14.77
C GLY A 77 17.15 45.33 15.32
N ALA A 78 16.14 45.83 14.60
CA ALA A 78 15.44 47.04 15.01
C ALA A 78 14.52 46.76 16.20
N ALA A 79 14.21 47.79 17.00
CA ALA A 79 13.22 47.63 18.06
C ALA A 79 11.84 47.18 17.49
N PRO A 80 11.13 46.24 18.14
CA PRO A 80 9.85 45.73 17.66
C PRO A 80 8.79 46.83 17.54
N VAL A 81 8.36 47.14 16.32
CA VAL A 81 7.42 48.25 16.04
C VAL A 81 6.04 48.03 16.65
N CYS A 82 5.60 46.77 16.78
CA CYS A 82 4.26 46.46 17.29
C CYS A 82 4.14 46.52 18.82
N LYS A 83 5.28 46.62 19.55
CA LYS A 83 5.30 46.62 21.02
C LYS A 83 6.46 47.45 21.58
N THR A 84 6.14 48.69 21.94
CA THR A 84 7.09 49.63 22.53
C THR A 84 7.70 49.09 23.83
N GLY A 85 9.02 49.25 23.98
CA GLY A 85 9.76 48.87 25.19
C GLY A 85 10.42 47.49 25.13
N GLU A 86 10.11 46.70 24.11
CA GLU A 86 10.83 45.46 23.81
C GLU A 86 12.06 45.73 22.93
N ALA A 87 12.97 44.77 22.86
CA ALA A 87 14.20 44.84 22.07
C ALA A 87 14.43 43.53 21.30
N ASP A 88 15.27 43.62 20.28
CA ASP A 88 15.83 42.49 19.55
C ASP A 88 16.80 41.69 20.43
N ASP A 89 16.79 40.36 20.29
CA ASP A 89 17.52 39.39 21.11
C ASP A 89 17.49 39.67 22.62
N ARG A 90 16.29 39.93 23.16
CA ARG A 90 16.10 40.16 24.59
C ARG A 90 14.86 39.45 25.12
N TYR A 91 14.91 39.02 26.38
CA TYR A 91 13.71 38.54 27.09
C TYR A 91 12.59 39.57 26.99
N ALA A 92 11.37 39.11 26.77
CA ALA A 92 10.21 39.99 26.69
C ALA A 92 9.85 40.49 28.09
N SER A 93 9.64 41.79 28.28
CA SER A 93 9.49 42.37 29.62
C SER A 93 8.28 41.83 30.38
N PHE A 94 7.26 41.38 29.65
CA PHE A 94 6.05 40.77 30.21
C PHE A 94 6.19 39.27 30.50
N SER A 95 7.21 38.58 29.99
CA SER A 95 7.30 37.13 30.18
C SER A 95 7.48 36.81 31.65
N ASN A 96 6.69 35.86 32.15
CA ASN A 96 6.98 35.23 33.42
C ASN A 96 8.30 34.44 33.32
N TYR A 97 8.93 34.20 34.47
CA TYR A 97 10.24 33.56 34.62
C TYR A 97 10.24 32.62 35.81
N ALA A 98 11.24 31.73 35.89
CA ALA A 98 11.44 30.87 37.06
C ALA A 98 12.43 31.52 38.04
N LEU A 99 12.24 31.26 39.34
CA LEU A 99 13.22 31.52 40.40
C LEU A 99 13.76 30.27 41.06
N THR A 100 13.09 29.12 40.93
CA THR A 100 13.57 27.86 41.52
C THR A 100 14.27 26.96 40.49
N ALA A 101 15.10 26.05 41.00
CA ALA A 101 15.67 24.98 40.17
C ALA A 101 14.59 24.08 39.56
N GLY A 102 13.43 23.98 40.23
CA GLY A 102 12.24 23.26 39.73
C GLY A 102 11.73 23.89 38.44
N GLY A 103 11.32 25.16 38.46
CA GLY A 103 10.86 25.88 37.27
C GLY A 103 11.92 25.93 36.17
N ALA A 104 13.19 26.13 36.54
CA ALA A 104 14.28 26.12 35.59
C ALA A 104 14.46 24.76 34.88
N SER A 105 14.16 23.65 35.56
CA SER A 105 14.35 22.28 35.04
C SER A 105 13.40 21.87 33.91
N HIS A 106 12.38 22.68 33.63
CA HIS A 106 11.39 22.41 32.59
C HIS A 106 11.04 23.65 31.76
N SER A 107 11.94 24.63 31.68
CA SER A 107 11.73 25.88 30.93
C SER A 107 12.69 26.07 29.75
N VAL A 108 12.15 26.60 28.66
CA VAL A 108 12.85 27.11 27.46
C VAL A 108 12.23 28.45 27.03
N ALA A 109 12.86 29.14 26.09
CA ALA A 109 12.36 30.38 25.51
C ALA A 109 12.08 30.24 24.01
N ALA A 110 11.20 31.08 23.48
CA ALA A 110 10.96 31.20 22.04
C ALA A 110 10.49 32.61 21.67
N PRO A 111 10.53 32.99 20.37
CA PRO A 111 10.01 34.27 19.90
C PRO A 111 8.53 34.45 20.26
N GLY A 112 8.24 35.51 21.02
CA GLY A 112 6.89 35.82 21.51
C GLY A 112 6.50 37.29 21.38
N VAL A 113 7.36 38.13 20.79
CA VAL A 113 7.09 39.55 20.54
C VAL A 113 6.84 39.75 19.05
N CYS A 114 5.76 40.44 18.70
CA CYS A 114 5.39 40.78 17.32
C CYS A 114 5.31 39.59 16.36
N ILE A 115 4.68 38.50 16.80
CA ILE A 115 4.51 37.31 15.98
C ILE A 115 3.31 37.47 15.06
N ARG A 116 3.56 37.41 13.75
CA ARG A 116 2.52 37.42 12.72
C ARG A 116 2.01 35.99 12.49
N SER A 117 0.71 35.79 12.62
CA SER A 117 0.09 34.48 12.36
C SER A 117 -1.31 34.63 11.76
N THR A 118 -1.90 33.50 11.38
CA THR A 118 -3.26 33.41 10.84
C THR A 118 -4.30 33.86 11.87
N TRP A 119 -5.37 34.46 11.38
CA TRP A 119 -6.44 35.03 12.21
C TRP A 119 -7.83 34.69 11.62
N PRO A 120 -8.90 34.66 12.43
CA PRO A 120 -10.25 34.38 11.93
C PRO A 120 -10.64 35.23 10.72
N GLY A 121 -11.46 34.64 9.84
CA GLY A 121 -11.90 35.29 8.59
C GLY A 121 -10.86 35.28 7.47
N GLY A 122 -9.84 34.40 7.53
CA GLY A 122 -8.81 34.28 6.49
C GLY A 122 -7.79 35.41 6.48
N SER A 123 -7.64 36.11 7.61
CA SER A 123 -6.76 37.26 7.76
C SER A 123 -5.46 36.89 8.51
N TYR A 124 -4.59 37.88 8.71
CA TYR A 124 -3.38 37.76 9.54
C TYR A 124 -3.38 38.86 10.59
N ASN A 125 -2.83 38.54 11.75
CA ASN A 125 -2.64 39.51 12.82
C ASN A 125 -1.25 39.37 13.44
N THR A 126 -0.73 40.47 13.98
CA THR A 126 0.57 40.51 14.66
C THR A 126 0.34 40.83 16.12
N VAL A 127 0.68 39.89 17.00
CA VAL A 127 0.40 39.98 18.44
C VAL A 127 1.60 39.49 19.25
N SER A 128 1.62 39.81 20.54
CA SER A 128 2.71 39.46 21.45
C SER A 128 2.20 38.73 22.69
N GLY A 129 2.96 37.77 23.18
CA GLY A 129 2.67 37.00 24.38
C GLY A 129 3.48 35.70 24.44
N THR A 130 3.64 35.14 25.63
CA THR A 130 4.09 33.74 25.79
C THR A 130 3.13 32.77 25.09
N SER A 131 1.87 33.18 24.93
CA SER A 131 0.87 32.51 24.07
C SER A 131 1.31 32.36 22.61
N MET A 132 2.17 33.25 22.09
CA MET A 132 2.75 33.21 20.75
C MET A 132 4.11 32.48 20.73
N ALA A 133 4.83 32.47 21.86
CA ALA A 133 6.06 31.70 22.00
C ALA A 133 5.79 30.19 22.06
N SER A 134 4.80 29.74 22.85
CA SER A 134 4.45 28.32 23.01
C SER A 134 4.20 27.55 21.71
N PRO A 135 3.46 28.05 20.70
CA PRO A 135 3.25 27.30 19.46
C PRO A 135 4.54 27.06 18.65
N HIS A 136 5.55 27.93 18.74
CA HIS A 136 6.86 27.66 18.12
C HIS A 136 7.47 26.39 18.72
N VAL A 137 7.47 26.28 20.05
CA VAL A 137 8.02 25.13 20.75
C VAL A 137 7.14 23.88 20.59
N ALA A 138 5.82 24.04 20.48
CA ALA A 138 4.93 22.93 20.15
C ALA A 138 5.24 22.34 18.76
N GLY A 139 5.51 23.20 17.78
CA GLY A 139 6.02 22.79 16.47
C GLY A 139 7.37 22.08 16.60
N ALA A 140 8.33 22.67 17.32
CA ALA A 140 9.65 22.08 17.53
C ALA A 140 9.61 20.69 18.21
N VAL A 141 8.70 20.49 19.18
CA VAL A 141 8.45 19.17 19.79
C VAL A 141 7.86 18.19 18.78
N ALA A 142 6.98 18.64 17.89
CA ALA A 142 6.46 17.80 16.81
C ALA A 142 7.58 17.36 15.85
N LEU A 143 8.44 18.28 15.40
CA LEU A 143 9.61 17.94 14.57
C LEU A 143 10.54 16.95 15.30
N CYS A 144 10.69 17.10 16.61
CA CYS A 144 11.49 16.16 17.39
C CYS A 144 10.86 14.76 17.41
N LEU A 145 9.54 14.64 17.44
CA LEU A 145 8.84 13.36 17.48
C LEU A 145 8.87 12.64 16.12
N ASP A 146 8.54 13.35 15.05
CA ASP A 146 8.39 12.80 13.70
C ASP A 146 8.46 13.94 12.65
N GLU A 147 9.12 13.68 11.53
CA GLU A 147 9.12 14.57 10.37
C GLU A 147 8.80 13.76 9.10
N ALA A 148 7.76 14.16 8.36
CA ALA A 148 7.34 13.53 7.11
C ALA A 148 7.09 12.00 7.17
N GLY A 149 6.84 11.44 8.36
CA GLY A 149 6.66 9.99 8.58
C GLY A 149 7.93 9.25 9.02
N ASP A 150 9.04 9.97 9.18
CA ASP A 150 10.29 9.45 9.74
C ASP A 150 10.40 9.78 11.24
N ALA A 151 10.82 8.77 11.99
CA ALA A 151 11.03 8.88 13.43
C ALA A 151 12.08 9.95 13.77
N GLY A 152 11.66 11.02 14.45
CA GLY A 152 12.54 12.10 14.88
C GLY A 152 13.39 11.76 16.12
N PRO A 153 14.28 12.66 16.55
CA PRO A 153 15.18 12.44 17.70
C PRO A 153 14.51 12.16 19.06
N CYS A 154 13.23 12.50 19.20
CA CYS A 154 12.36 12.24 20.34
C CYS A 154 11.41 11.06 20.15
N ALA A 155 11.44 10.37 19.00
CA ALA A 155 10.54 9.25 18.72
C ALA A 155 10.62 8.17 19.81
N GLY A 156 9.46 7.79 20.35
CA GLY A 156 9.34 6.78 21.42
C GLY A 156 9.78 7.25 22.82
N LEU A 157 10.22 8.50 22.99
CA LEU A 157 10.54 9.03 24.31
C LEU A 157 9.27 9.34 25.12
N ALA A 158 9.33 9.09 26.43
CA ALA A 158 8.29 9.54 27.35
C ALA A 158 8.31 11.09 27.49
N PRO A 159 7.17 11.76 27.78
CA PRO A 159 7.11 13.23 27.85
C PRO A 159 8.17 13.89 28.73
N ALA A 160 8.49 13.33 29.89
CA ALA A 160 9.57 13.86 30.74
C ALA A 160 10.94 13.86 30.04
N ARG A 161 11.24 12.81 29.26
CA ARG A 161 12.48 12.72 28.46
C ARG A 161 12.47 13.69 27.28
N ILE A 162 11.30 14.03 26.75
CA ILE A 162 11.15 15.06 25.71
C ILE A 162 11.46 16.44 26.29
N VAL A 163 10.93 16.78 27.48
CA VAL A 163 11.26 18.03 28.19
C VAL A 163 12.77 18.15 28.40
N GLU A 164 13.40 17.08 28.91
CA GLU A 164 14.85 17.05 29.09
C GLU A 164 15.62 17.21 27.77
N ARG A 165 15.19 16.52 26.71
CA ARG A 165 15.83 16.58 25.39
C ARG A 165 15.77 17.97 24.79
N MET A 166 14.60 18.59 24.76
CA MET A 166 14.41 19.94 24.22
C MET A 166 15.29 20.97 24.95
N ARG A 167 15.40 20.85 26.28
CA ARG A 167 16.27 21.71 27.08
C ARG A 167 17.75 21.46 26.80
N ALA A 168 18.14 20.19 26.66
CA ALA A 168 19.52 19.82 26.38
C ALA A 168 19.97 20.35 25.01
N ASP A 169 19.18 20.15 23.96
CA ASP A 169 19.49 20.59 22.59
C ASP A 169 19.59 22.12 22.51
N ALA A 170 18.66 22.84 23.14
CA ALA A 170 18.71 24.30 23.27
C ALA A 170 19.99 24.79 23.99
N ALA A 171 20.35 24.12 25.08
CA ALA A 171 21.51 24.46 25.88
C ALA A 171 22.85 24.13 25.17
N GLU A 172 22.90 23.05 24.40
CA GLU A 172 24.06 22.71 23.57
C GLU A 172 24.25 23.74 22.47
N ARG A 173 23.16 24.09 21.76
CA ARG A 173 23.20 25.08 20.68
C ARG A 173 23.70 26.44 21.15
N SER A 174 23.18 26.94 22.27
CA SER A 174 23.60 28.22 22.86
C SER A 174 25.08 28.21 23.25
N ARG A 175 25.62 27.08 23.72
CA ARG A 175 27.04 26.95 24.11
C ARG A 175 28.00 26.72 22.94
N ALA A 176 27.51 26.46 21.73
CA ALA A 176 28.33 26.16 20.57
C ALA A 176 29.08 27.39 19.99
N GLY A 177 29.02 28.56 20.63
CA GLY A 177 29.77 29.75 20.21
C GLY A 177 29.27 30.38 18.90
N THR A 178 28.01 30.14 18.54
CA THR A 178 27.39 30.57 17.27
C THR A 178 26.76 31.96 17.34
N GLY A 179 26.81 32.62 18.49
CA GLY A 179 26.02 33.83 18.78
C GLY A 179 24.55 33.55 19.12
N TYR A 180 24.09 32.31 18.93
CA TYR A 180 22.70 31.90 19.19
C TYR A 180 22.28 32.07 20.65
N GLY A 181 21.17 32.77 20.87
CA GLY A 181 20.65 33.06 22.19
C GLY A 181 20.03 34.44 22.26
N PHE A 182 19.73 34.90 23.47
CA PHE A 182 19.21 36.24 23.71
C PHE A 182 19.66 36.73 25.09
N ALA A 183 19.69 38.04 25.30
CA ALA A 183 19.92 38.63 26.61
C ALA A 183 18.78 38.22 27.56
N GLY A 184 19.08 37.36 28.55
CA GLY A 184 18.10 36.73 29.45
C GLY A 184 18.14 35.19 29.42
N ASP A 185 18.79 34.60 28.42
CA ASP A 185 19.05 33.16 28.43
C ASP A 185 20.17 32.81 29.44
N PRO A 186 20.38 31.52 29.77
CA PRO A 186 21.38 31.15 30.76
C PRO A 186 22.84 31.33 30.31
N ALA A 187 23.11 31.57 29.03
CA ALA A 187 24.44 31.95 28.52
C ALA A 187 24.67 33.47 28.62
N GLN A 188 23.60 34.27 28.66
CA GLN A 188 23.59 35.72 28.87
C GLN A 188 22.61 36.08 30.00
N PRO A 189 22.90 35.64 31.24
CA PRO A 189 21.92 35.67 32.33
C PRO A 189 21.61 37.10 32.78
N VAL A 190 20.40 37.26 33.30
CA VAL A 190 19.97 38.46 34.01
C VAL A 190 19.76 38.15 35.48
N THR A 191 19.99 39.13 36.35
CA THR A 191 19.86 38.97 37.80
C THR A 191 18.44 38.55 38.19
N ASP A 192 18.34 37.54 39.05
CA ASP A 192 17.09 37.06 39.67
C ASP A 192 15.96 36.72 38.69
N ARG A 193 16.27 36.21 37.48
CA ARG A 193 15.25 35.67 36.56
C ARG A 193 15.84 34.57 35.69
N TYR A 194 15.10 33.49 35.50
CA TYR A 194 15.43 32.43 34.54
C TYR A 194 14.37 32.30 33.45
N PHE A 195 14.77 32.55 32.20
CA PHE A 195 13.88 32.41 31.04
C PHE A 195 14.08 31.08 30.27
N GLY A 196 15.16 30.35 30.52
CA GLY A 196 15.54 29.17 29.74
C GLY A 196 16.30 29.51 28.46
N TYR A 197 16.93 28.50 27.87
CA TYR A 197 17.64 28.65 26.59
C TYR A 197 16.65 28.87 25.46
N LEU A 198 17.06 29.63 24.43
CA LEU A 198 16.30 29.74 23.19
C LEU A 198 16.13 28.35 22.57
N THR A 199 14.90 27.95 22.35
CA THR A 199 14.56 26.61 21.87
C THR A 199 15.28 26.33 20.56
N TRP A 200 15.88 25.16 20.46
CA TRP A 200 16.47 24.65 19.23
C TRP A 200 15.99 23.21 19.07
N ALA A 201 15.27 22.93 17.99
CA ALA A 201 15.10 21.58 17.52
C ALA A 201 16.20 21.35 16.47
N ALA A 202 17.13 20.43 16.73
CA ALA A 202 18.00 19.98 15.68
C ALA A 202 17.12 19.41 14.55
N GLU A 203 17.33 19.87 13.32
CA GLU A 203 16.72 19.21 12.18
C GLU A 203 17.11 17.73 12.25
N ALA A 204 16.14 16.83 12.04
CA ALA A 204 16.47 15.42 11.84
C ALA A 204 17.53 15.35 10.73
N PRO A 205 18.56 14.48 10.85
CA PRO A 205 19.50 14.31 9.75
C PRO A 205 18.69 14.02 8.49
N ALA A 206 19.00 14.73 7.39
CA ALA A 206 18.31 14.54 6.13
C ALA A 206 18.20 13.05 5.82
N ASP A 207 17.00 12.56 5.52
CA ASP A 207 16.85 11.20 5.05
C ASP A 207 17.64 11.06 3.75
N THR A 208 18.62 10.16 3.78
CA THR A 208 19.51 9.84 2.66
C THR A 208 19.33 8.39 2.20
N THR A 209 18.34 7.69 2.76
CA THR A 209 18.06 6.30 2.46
C THR A 209 17.28 6.25 1.15
N ALA A 210 17.84 5.58 0.15
CA ALA A 210 17.12 5.38 -1.10
C ALA A 210 16.07 4.26 -0.96
N PRO A 211 14.88 4.42 -1.54
CA PRO A 211 13.92 3.36 -1.59
C PRO A 211 14.42 2.20 -2.44
N PHE A 212 13.98 0.99 -2.10
CA PHE A 212 14.25 -0.22 -2.87
C PHE A 212 12.99 -1.09 -3.01
N VAL A 213 12.89 -1.86 -4.09
CA VAL A 213 11.74 -2.75 -4.33
C VAL A 213 11.89 -4.04 -3.51
N THR A 214 10.92 -4.33 -2.65
CA THR A 214 10.87 -5.55 -1.82
C THR A 214 10.15 -6.69 -2.54
N SER A 215 9.07 -6.41 -3.27
CA SER A 215 8.31 -7.44 -4.00
C SER A 215 7.47 -6.88 -5.14
N THR A 216 7.08 -7.77 -6.08
CA THR A 216 6.20 -7.46 -7.21
C THR A 216 5.09 -8.50 -7.34
N SER A 217 3.89 -8.10 -7.78
CA SER A 217 2.75 -9.03 -7.95
C SER A 217 2.94 -10.05 -9.07
N THR A 218 3.81 -9.73 -10.04
CA THR A 218 4.29 -10.66 -11.05
C THR A 218 5.79 -10.86 -10.88
N THR A 219 6.26 -12.10 -10.91
CA THR A 219 7.70 -12.41 -10.80
C THR A 219 8.37 -12.44 -12.17
N ALA A 220 9.69 -12.29 -12.19
CA ALA A 220 10.47 -12.34 -13.42
C ALA A 220 10.28 -13.69 -14.14
N GLY A 221 9.83 -13.63 -15.38
CA GLY A 221 9.55 -14.79 -16.22
C GLY A 221 8.22 -15.49 -15.93
N GLN A 222 7.36 -14.93 -15.07
CA GLN A 222 6.08 -15.56 -14.73
C GLN A 222 5.21 -15.75 -15.98
N ALA A 223 4.82 -16.98 -16.24
CA ALA A 223 3.89 -17.35 -17.30
C ALA A 223 2.46 -17.49 -16.77
N GLY A 224 1.48 -17.49 -17.68
CA GLY A 224 0.08 -17.69 -17.30
C GLY A 224 -0.54 -16.60 -16.42
N VAL A 225 -0.09 -15.34 -16.57
CA VAL A 225 -0.69 -14.20 -15.89
C VAL A 225 -2.07 -13.90 -16.48
N ALA A 226 -3.06 -13.62 -15.62
CA ALA A 226 -4.39 -13.24 -16.07
C ALA A 226 -4.35 -11.94 -16.90
N ARG A 227 -5.15 -11.86 -17.95
CA ARG A 227 -5.14 -10.72 -18.88
C ARG A 227 -5.57 -9.39 -18.24
N GLY A 228 -6.29 -9.44 -17.13
CA GLY A 228 -6.69 -8.26 -16.34
C GLY A 228 -5.91 -8.13 -15.03
N ALA A 229 -4.77 -8.82 -14.87
CA ALA A 229 -3.98 -8.74 -13.66
C ALA A 229 -3.43 -7.33 -13.46
N ALA A 230 -3.53 -6.82 -12.23
CA ALA A 230 -2.85 -5.61 -11.82
C ALA A 230 -1.37 -5.91 -11.52
N VAL A 231 -0.51 -4.92 -11.78
CA VAL A 231 0.92 -4.97 -11.50
C VAL A 231 1.18 -4.13 -10.25
N SER A 232 1.56 -4.76 -9.15
CA SER A 232 1.87 -4.07 -7.89
C SER A 232 3.37 -4.14 -7.60
N VAL A 233 3.89 -3.07 -7.01
CA VAL A 233 5.29 -2.92 -6.58
C VAL A 233 5.28 -2.46 -5.13
N ALA A 234 5.85 -3.29 -4.25
CA ALA A 234 6.10 -2.93 -2.86
C ALA A 234 7.54 -2.46 -2.70
N SER A 235 7.74 -1.43 -1.87
CA SER A 235 9.04 -0.85 -1.56
C SER A 235 9.42 -1.06 -0.10
N GLY A 236 10.69 -0.85 0.25
CA GLY A 236 11.18 -0.89 1.63
C GLY A 236 10.62 0.23 2.51
N GLU A 237 10.24 1.32 1.87
CA GLU A 237 9.67 2.53 2.46
C GLU A 237 8.61 3.17 1.53
N PRO A 238 7.77 4.10 2.01
CA PRO A 238 6.81 4.80 1.17
C PRO A 238 7.49 5.61 0.04
N MET A 239 6.98 5.48 -1.19
CA MET A 239 7.45 6.27 -2.33
C MET A 239 6.66 7.59 -2.46
N ASP A 240 7.29 8.62 -3.01
CA ASP A 240 6.58 9.77 -3.56
C ASP A 240 5.73 9.32 -4.76
N ARG A 241 4.42 9.66 -4.73
CA ARG A 241 3.47 9.10 -5.71
C ARG A 241 3.69 9.65 -7.11
N PRO A 242 3.76 10.98 -7.33
CA PRO A 242 4.03 11.54 -8.66
C PRO A 242 5.32 10.99 -9.29
N SER A 243 6.41 10.88 -8.54
CA SER A 243 7.69 10.36 -9.06
C SER A 243 7.58 8.89 -9.47
N ALA A 244 7.01 8.04 -8.61
CA ALA A 244 6.87 6.61 -8.87
C ALA A 244 5.93 6.31 -10.04
N GLU A 245 4.81 7.03 -10.15
CA GLU A 245 3.87 6.88 -11.27
C GLU A 245 4.48 7.30 -12.61
N SER A 246 5.25 8.39 -12.61
CA SER A 246 5.96 8.89 -13.80
C SER A 246 7.09 7.95 -14.24
N ALA A 247 7.77 7.34 -13.27
CA ALA A 247 8.87 6.39 -13.50
C ALA A 247 8.40 4.97 -13.87
N PHE A 248 7.13 4.64 -13.68
CA PHE A 248 6.61 3.31 -13.99
C PHE A 248 6.14 3.17 -15.45
N SER A 249 6.47 2.04 -16.06
CA SER A 249 5.93 1.65 -17.36
C SER A 249 5.59 0.17 -17.46
N LEU A 250 4.58 -0.13 -18.28
CA LEU A 250 4.27 -1.48 -18.74
C LEU A 250 4.22 -1.46 -20.26
N THR A 251 5.04 -2.28 -20.91
CA THR A 251 5.17 -2.33 -22.36
C THR A 251 5.04 -3.75 -22.89
N ARG A 252 4.51 -3.90 -24.11
CA ARG A 252 4.50 -5.18 -24.81
C ARG A 252 5.90 -5.48 -25.32
N ALA A 253 6.41 -6.68 -25.03
CA ALA A 253 7.79 -7.04 -25.33
C ALA A 253 8.11 -7.13 -26.84
N SER A 254 7.11 -7.40 -27.68
CA SER A 254 7.32 -7.63 -29.12
C SER A 254 7.57 -6.35 -29.92
N ASP A 255 7.03 -5.23 -29.49
CA ASP A 255 7.00 -3.96 -30.25
C ASP A 255 7.20 -2.71 -29.39
N GLY A 256 7.34 -2.87 -28.07
CA GLY A 256 7.50 -1.75 -27.13
C GLY A 256 6.21 -0.95 -26.87
N ALA A 257 5.05 -1.40 -27.38
CA ALA A 257 3.81 -0.65 -27.22
C ALA A 257 3.42 -0.48 -25.74
N ARG A 258 3.21 0.76 -25.30
CA ARG A 258 2.84 1.08 -23.91
C ARG A 258 1.41 0.61 -23.61
N VAL A 259 1.22 0.04 -22.42
CA VAL A 259 -0.10 -0.30 -21.88
C VAL A 259 -0.63 0.89 -21.10
N ALA A 260 -1.80 1.37 -21.47
CA ALA A 260 -2.51 2.39 -20.69
C ALA A 260 -3.17 1.78 -19.44
N GLY A 261 -3.29 2.57 -18.38
CA GLY A 261 -3.85 2.13 -17.12
C GLY A 261 -3.91 3.26 -16.09
N SER A 262 -4.27 2.90 -14.87
CA SER A 262 -4.39 3.81 -13.73
C SER A 262 -3.65 3.29 -12.52
N PHE A 263 -3.18 4.20 -11.66
CA PHE A 263 -2.54 3.87 -10.41
C PHE A 263 -3.51 3.91 -9.22
N SER A 264 -3.23 3.09 -8.22
CA SER A 264 -3.90 3.10 -6.92
C SER A 264 -2.88 2.75 -5.83
N TRP A 265 -3.04 3.36 -4.65
CA TRP A 265 -2.09 3.25 -3.53
C TRP A 265 -2.78 2.77 -2.27
N SER A 266 -2.11 1.90 -1.52
CA SER A 266 -2.52 1.47 -0.17
C SER A 266 -1.37 1.68 0.81
N ALA A 267 -0.93 2.93 1.01
CA ALA A 267 0.34 3.32 1.66
C ALA A 267 1.59 2.70 1.01
N ASN A 268 1.69 1.37 0.98
CA ASN A 268 2.61 0.51 0.24
C ASN A 268 1.89 -0.85 0.07
N PRO A 269 1.63 -1.38 -1.14
CA PRO A 269 2.27 -1.10 -2.44
C PRO A 269 1.58 -0.07 -3.36
N MET A 270 2.35 0.40 -4.35
CA MET A 270 1.84 1.03 -5.57
C MET A 270 1.23 -0.05 -6.49
N THR A 271 0.07 0.19 -7.09
CA THR A 271 -0.59 -0.76 -8.00
C THR A 271 -1.03 -0.11 -9.30
N PHE A 272 -0.54 -0.61 -10.43
CA PHE A 272 -0.96 -0.25 -11.78
C PHE A 272 -2.02 -1.23 -12.32
N ARG A 273 -3.15 -0.70 -12.80
CA ARG A 273 -4.24 -1.47 -13.40
C ARG A 273 -4.38 -1.14 -14.88
N PRO A 274 -4.15 -2.10 -15.80
CA PRO A 274 -4.41 -1.89 -17.22
C PRO A 274 -5.86 -1.46 -17.48
N SER A 275 -6.07 -0.47 -18.35
CA SER A 275 -7.41 0.02 -18.71
C SER A 275 -8.19 -0.94 -19.61
N ALA A 276 -7.48 -1.86 -20.28
CA ALA A 276 -8.05 -2.93 -21.09
C ALA A 276 -7.33 -4.25 -20.82
N ALA A 277 -8.03 -5.36 -21.07
CA ALA A 277 -7.44 -6.69 -20.93
C ALA A 277 -6.25 -6.86 -21.89
N LEU A 278 -5.09 -7.22 -21.34
CA LEU A 278 -3.86 -7.47 -22.06
C LEU A 278 -4.06 -8.53 -23.16
N SER A 279 -3.24 -8.48 -24.22
CA SER A 279 -3.28 -9.46 -25.31
C SER A 279 -2.95 -10.85 -24.77
N GLN A 280 -3.61 -11.89 -25.26
CA GLN A 280 -3.39 -13.28 -24.81
C GLN A 280 -2.04 -13.83 -25.27
N GLY A 281 -1.41 -14.70 -24.49
CA GLY A 281 -0.13 -15.35 -24.85
C GLY A 281 1.03 -14.38 -25.11
N THR A 282 0.93 -13.15 -24.61
CA THR A 282 1.81 -12.04 -24.96
C THR A 282 2.73 -11.73 -23.79
N ALA A 283 4.02 -11.51 -24.08
CA ALA A 283 4.99 -11.08 -23.09
C ALA A 283 4.93 -9.57 -22.89
N TYR A 284 5.01 -9.14 -21.64
CA TYR A 284 5.04 -7.75 -21.20
C TYR A 284 6.25 -7.51 -20.31
N VAL A 285 6.78 -6.30 -20.37
CA VAL A 285 7.89 -5.82 -19.55
C VAL A 285 7.36 -4.70 -18.66
N ALA A 286 7.40 -4.92 -17.35
CA ALA A 286 7.19 -3.89 -16.35
C ALA A 286 8.53 -3.31 -15.93
N ASP A 287 8.55 -2.01 -15.73
CA ASP A 287 9.75 -1.25 -15.44
C ASP A 287 9.42 -0.13 -14.45
N LEU A 288 10.25 -0.01 -13.41
CA LEU A 288 10.27 1.12 -12.49
C LEU A 288 11.67 1.74 -12.57
N ALA A 289 11.76 2.87 -13.27
CA ALA A 289 13.02 3.56 -13.51
C ALA A 289 13.56 4.27 -12.26
N THR A 290 14.84 4.65 -12.30
CA THR A 290 15.53 5.39 -11.21
C THR A 290 14.99 6.81 -10.97
N GLY A 291 14.03 7.27 -11.78
CA GLY A 291 13.31 8.51 -11.54
C GLY A 291 12.31 8.44 -10.37
N ALA A 292 11.98 7.24 -9.89
CA ALA A 292 11.14 7.05 -8.72
C ALA A 292 11.91 7.41 -7.44
N SER A 293 11.30 8.19 -6.54
CA SER A 293 11.91 8.61 -5.27
C SER A 293 10.96 8.44 -4.09
N ASP A 294 11.49 8.54 -2.88
CA ASP A 294 10.70 8.80 -1.66
C ASP A 294 10.30 10.28 -1.56
N ALA A 295 9.70 10.66 -0.43
CA ALA A 295 9.28 12.02 -0.11
C ALA A 295 10.46 12.98 0.17
N ALA A 296 11.62 12.45 0.60
CA ALA A 296 12.86 13.21 0.82
C ALA A 296 13.62 13.48 -0.49
N GLY A 297 13.24 12.82 -1.58
CA GLY A 297 13.84 12.95 -2.90
C GLY A 297 14.97 11.96 -3.17
N ASN A 298 15.20 10.97 -2.30
CA ASN A 298 16.18 9.93 -2.59
C ASN A 298 15.65 9.01 -3.68
N ARG A 299 16.46 8.83 -4.72
CA ARG A 299 16.06 8.09 -5.91
C ARG A 299 16.34 6.60 -5.73
N LEU A 300 15.47 5.77 -6.31
CA LEU A 300 15.70 4.33 -6.45
C LEU A 300 17.09 4.07 -7.03
N ALA A 301 17.92 3.34 -6.27
CA ALA A 301 19.34 3.16 -6.57
C ALA A 301 19.61 2.44 -7.92
N ALA A 302 18.70 1.56 -8.33
CA ALA A 302 18.79 0.83 -9.58
C ALA A 302 17.40 0.57 -10.17
N GLU A 303 17.30 0.59 -11.50
CA GLU A 303 16.03 0.28 -12.18
C GLU A 303 15.52 -1.11 -11.80
N ARG A 304 14.20 -1.22 -11.59
CA ARG A 304 13.56 -2.51 -11.40
C ARG A 304 12.77 -2.89 -12.64
N ARG A 305 13.38 -3.77 -13.44
CA ARG A 305 12.81 -4.28 -14.69
C ARG A 305 12.53 -5.78 -14.62
N TRP A 306 11.34 -6.20 -15.04
CA TRP A 306 10.98 -7.63 -15.12
C TRP A 306 9.94 -7.89 -16.21
N SER A 307 9.85 -9.14 -16.65
CA SER A 307 8.87 -9.54 -17.67
C SER A 307 7.94 -10.63 -17.17
N PHE A 308 6.71 -10.65 -17.68
CA PHE A 308 5.76 -11.74 -17.49
C PHE A 308 5.00 -12.03 -18.80
N LYS A 309 4.33 -13.18 -18.88
CA LYS A 309 3.54 -13.60 -20.04
C LYS A 309 2.10 -13.88 -19.65
N THR A 310 1.17 -13.36 -20.44
CA THR A 310 -0.26 -13.56 -20.22
C THR A 310 -0.72 -14.94 -20.68
N LEU A 311 -1.78 -15.47 -20.06
CA LEU A 311 -2.43 -16.71 -20.49
C LEU A 311 -2.83 -16.66 -21.98
N ALA A 312 -2.57 -17.76 -22.69
CA ALA A 312 -3.06 -17.96 -24.06
C ALA A 312 -4.29 -18.87 -24.06
N SER A 313 -5.37 -18.49 -24.76
CA SER A 313 -6.50 -19.39 -25.01
C SER A 313 -6.24 -20.21 -26.26
N VAL A 314 -6.30 -21.54 -26.14
CA VAL A 314 -6.14 -22.49 -27.25
C VAL A 314 -7.45 -23.20 -27.49
N THR A 315 -7.93 -23.18 -28.74
CA THR A 315 -9.03 -24.05 -29.20
C THR A 315 -8.44 -25.13 -30.10
N ALA A 316 -8.72 -26.39 -29.79
CA ALA A 316 -8.24 -27.52 -30.55
C ALA A 316 -9.37 -28.47 -30.93
N HIS A 317 -9.18 -29.17 -32.04
CA HIS A 317 -10.07 -30.19 -32.58
C HIS A 317 -9.33 -31.54 -32.57
N PRO A 318 -10.03 -32.68 -32.66
CA PRO A 318 -9.38 -33.99 -32.72
C PRO A 318 -8.37 -34.04 -33.87
N GLY A 319 -7.14 -34.45 -33.58
CA GLY A 319 -6.12 -34.77 -34.57
C GLY A 319 -6.31 -36.18 -35.14
N ALA A 320 -6.86 -37.08 -34.33
CA ALA A 320 -7.20 -38.44 -34.74
C ALA A 320 -8.54 -38.88 -34.14
N LEU A 321 -9.16 -39.87 -34.79
CA LEU A 321 -10.35 -40.57 -34.31
C LEU A 321 -10.04 -42.04 -34.15
N VAL A 322 -10.55 -42.64 -33.07
CA VAL A 322 -10.48 -44.07 -32.83
C VAL A 322 -11.90 -44.60 -32.64
N VAL A 323 -12.27 -45.60 -33.44
CA VAL A 323 -13.55 -46.30 -33.33
C VAL A 323 -13.35 -47.50 -32.40
N GLU A 324 -14.13 -47.55 -31.32
CA GLU A 324 -14.11 -48.68 -30.36
C GLU A 324 -15.21 -49.70 -30.66
N ALA A 325 -16.35 -49.26 -31.19
CA ALA A 325 -17.48 -50.12 -31.53
C ALA A 325 -18.35 -49.51 -32.64
N GLY A 326 -18.73 -50.33 -33.62
CA GLY A 326 -19.46 -49.89 -34.80
C GLY A 326 -18.59 -49.89 -36.05
N ARG A 327 -19.10 -49.32 -37.15
CA ARG A 327 -18.38 -49.18 -38.42
C ARG A 327 -18.56 -47.78 -38.97
N VAL A 328 -17.48 -47.17 -39.45
CA VAL A 328 -17.55 -45.85 -40.09
C VAL A 328 -18.50 -45.94 -41.28
N ARG A 329 -19.53 -45.09 -41.26
CA ARG A 329 -20.54 -44.99 -42.31
C ARG A 329 -20.09 -43.97 -43.35
N SER A 330 -19.66 -42.80 -42.90
CA SER A 330 -19.18 -41.71 -43.76
C SER A 330 -18.39 -40.67 -42.94
N GLY A 331 -17.62 -39.84 -43.64
CA GLY A 331 -16.85 -38.76 -43.03
C GLY A 331 -15.60 -39.23 -42.29
N SER A 332 -14.92 -38.28 -41.67
CA SER A 332 -13.64 -38.41 -40.99
C SER A 332 -13.58 -37.43 -39.82
N ARG A 333 -12.41 -37.28 -39.20
CA ARG A 333 -12.17 -36.28 -38.15
C ARG A 333 -12.36 -34.84 -38.62
N LEU A 334 -12.31 -34.56 -39.92
CA LEU A 334 -12.47 -33.22 -40.49
C LEU A 334 -13.89 -32.67 -40.27
N GLN A 335 -14.89 -33.55 -40.33
CA GLN A 335 -16.30 -33.26 -40.04
C GLN A 335 -16.60 -32.99 -38.56
N LEU A 336 -15.58 -32.87 -37.71
CA LEU A 336 -15.72 -32.50 -36.30
C LEU A 336 -15.08 -31.14 -35.99
N THR A 337 -14.58 -30.44 -37.00
CA THR A 337 -13.81 -29.19 -36.84
C THR A 337 -14.66 -27.94 -36.89
N ALA A 338 -15.91 -28.02 -37.37
CA ALA A 338 -16.83 -26.91 -37.48
C ALA A 338 -18.28 -27.40 -37.34
N ASP A 339 -19.16 -26.58 -36.77
CA ASP A 339 -20.62 -26.81 -36.74
C ASP A 339 -21.18 -26.33 -38.09
N ASP A 340 -21.07 -27.19 -39.12
CA ASP A 340 -21.33 -26.87 -40.53
C ASP A 340 -22.32 -27.82 -41.21
N ASN A 341 -23.00 -28.67 -40.43
CA ASN A 341 -23.90 -29.73 -40.89
C ASN A 341 -23.22 -30.78 -41.80
N ARG A 342 -21.90 -30.93 -41.74
CA ARG A 342 -21.18 -32.05 -42.37
C ARG A 342 -20.75 -33.03 -41.29
N PHE A 343 -21.35 -34.20 -41.30
CA PHE A 343 -21.23 -35.13 -40.18
C PHE A 343 -20.18 -36.23 -40.36
N PHE A 344 -19.46 -36.55 -39.30
CA PHE A 344 -18.84 -37.86 -39.10
C PHE A 344 -19.92 -38.84 -38.65
N ALA A 345 -20.18 -39.89 -39.43
CA ALA A 345 -21.23 -40.86 -39.14
C ALA A 345 -20.69 -42.26 -38.83
N LEU A 346 -21.21 -42.87 -37.78
CA LEU A 346 -20.83 -44.20 -37.30
C LEU A 346 -22.05 -45.09 -37.14
N ASP A 347 -22.10 -46.18 -37.89
CA ASP A 347 -23.11 -47.23 -37.74
C ASP A 347 -22.87 -48.00 -36.43
N SER A 348 -23.93 -48.31 -35.68
CA SER A 348 -23.86 -49.13 -34.48
C SER A 348 -23.47 -50.57 -34.77
N THR A 349 -23.01 -51.32 -33.77
CA THR A 349 -22.88 -52.79 -33.83
C THR A 349 -24.19 -53.47 -34.27
N ARG A 350 -24.07 -54.69 -34.81
CA ARG A 350 -25.20 -55.44 -35.38
C ARG A 350 -25.78 -56.54 -34.48
N SER A 351 -25.24 -56.72 -33.27
CA SER A 351 -25.69 -57.72 -32.31
C SER A 351 -25.56 -57.18 -30.87
N GLY A 352 -26.25 -57.84 -29.93
CA GLY A 352 -26.32 -57.41 -28.53
C GLY A 352 -26.94 -56.02 -28.37
N THR A 353 -26.53 -55.30 -27.32
CA THR A 353 -26.82 -53.87 -27.17
C THR A 353 -26.13 -53.11 -28.30
N ARG A 354 -26.94 -52.53 -29.20
CA ARG A 354 -26.48 -51.77 -30.36
C ARG A 354 -25.68 -50.59 -29.86
N THR A 355 -24.40 -50.56 -30.21
CA THR A 355 -23.43 -49.61 -29.67
C THR A 355 -22.68 -48.92 -30.79
N SER A 356 -22.61 -47.60 -30.71
CA SER A 356 -21.70 -46.75 -31.49
C SER A 356 -20.75 -46.08 -30.50
N SER A 357 -19.44 -46.35 -30.58
CA SER A 357 -18.45 -45.80 -29.64
C SER A 357 -17.19 -45.39 -30.38
N TRP A 358 -16.79 -44.14 -30.19
CA TRP A 358 -15.55 -43.60 -30.73
C TRP A 358 -15.00 -42.53 -29.80
N TYR A 359 -13.70 -42.25 -29.90
CA TYR A 359 -13.10 -41.12 -29.21
C TYR A 359 -12.16 -40.30 -30.10
N GLY A 360 -12.18 -38.99 -29.88
CA GLY A 360 -11.22 -38.06 -30.47
C GLY A 360 -9.97 -37.94 -29.61
N ARG A 361 -8.80 -37.90 -30.26
CA ARG A 361 -7.49 -37.65 -29.64
C ARG A 361 -7.04 -36.22 -29.95
N PHE A 362 -6.67 -35.47 -28.93
CA PHE A 362 -6.20 -34.09 -29.02
C PHE A 362 -4.75 -34.04 -28.54
N ALA A 363 -3.79 -34.02 -29.45
CA ALA A 363 -2.37 -33.91 -29.11
C ALA A 363 -1.97 -32.44 -28.88
N GLY A 364 -0.79 -32.22 -28.31
CA GLY A 364 -0.24 -30.87 -28.11
C GLY A 364 -0.94 -30.07 -27.00
N VAL A 365 -1.58 -30.76 -26.05
CA VAL A 365 -2.27 -30.09 -24.94
C VAL A 365 -1.31 -29.94 -23.77
N SER A 366 -1.02 -28.70 -23.38
CA SER A 366 -0.08 -28.44 -22.28
C SER A 366 -0.53 -29.07 -20.95
N ASN A 367 0.37 -29.77 -20.26
CA ASN A 367 0.14 -30.28 -18.91
C ASN A 367 0.05 -29.17 -17.84
N ALA A 368 0.46 -27.94 -18.18
CA ALA A 368 0.35 -26.77 -17.32
C ALA A 368 -0.95 -25.97 -17.55
N LEU A 369 -1.95 -26.55 -18.24
CA LEU A 369 -3.22 -25.88 -18.49
C LEU A 369 -3.97 -25.52 -17.20
N SER A 370 -4.53 -24.31 -17.15
CA SER A 370 -5.31 -23.83 -15.99
C SER A 370 -6.82 -23.99 -16.15
N SER A 371 -7.31 -24.30 -17.35
CA SER A 371 -8.73 -24.53 -17.63
C SER A 371 -8.90 -25.59 -18.72
N LEU A 372 -10.05 -26.28 -18.76
CA LEU A 372 -10.37 -27.21 -19.83
C LEU A 372 -11.88 -27.32 -20.07
N ARG A 373 -12.36 -26.73 -21.16
CA ARG A 373 -13.76 -26.82 -21.61
C ARG A 373 -13.85 -27.69 -22.86
N ARG A 374 -14.97 -28.38 -23.02
CA ARG A 374 -15.25 -29.23 -24.19
C ARG A 374 -16.60 -28.87 -24.77
N ASN A 375 -16.71 -28.88 -26.09
CA ASN A 375 -17.99 -28.77 -26.78
C ASN A 375 -18.15 -29.92 -27.77
N TYR A 376 -19.33 -30.54 -27.75
CA TYR A 376 -19.72 -31.56 -28.71
C TYR A 376 -21.11 -31.26 -29.27
N ARG A 377 -21.28 -31.43 -30.59
CA ARG A 377 -22.57 -31.42 -31.29
C ARG A 377 -22.75 -32.68 -32.11
N GLY A 378 -23.97 -33.23 -32.05
CA GLY A 378 -24.35 -34.34 -32.89
C GLY A 378 -25.77 -34.83 -32.67
N LYS A 379 -26.15 -35.83 -33.45
CA LYS A 379 -27.48 -36.45 -33.50
C LYS A 379 -27.38 -37.96 -33.69
N SER A 380 -28.54 -38.61 -33.71
CA SER A 380 -28.70 -40.04 -33.96
C SER A 380 -29.89 -40.28 -34.89
N SER A 381 -29.81 -41.29 -35.75
CA SER A 381 -30.92 -41.63 -36.66
C SER A 381 -32.17 -42.16 -35.94
N ALA A 382 -32.00 -42.57 -34.68
CA ALA A 382 -33.07 -42.99 -33.78
C ALA A 382 -32.76 -42.64 -32.32
N GLY A 383 -33.79 -42.69 -31.46
CA GLY A 383 -33.64 -42.47 -30.03
C GLY A 383 -32.62 -43.44 -29.40
N CYS A 384 -31.60 -42.90 -28.74
CA CYS A 384 -30.58 -43.68 -28.05
C CYS A 384 -30.05 -42.95 -26.80
N THR A 385 -29.44 -43.68 -25.88
CA THR A 385 -28.73 -43.07 -24.75
C THR A 385 -27.30 -42.73 -25.17
N GLN A 386 -26.94 -41.45 -25.16
CA GLN A 386 -25.60 -40.95 -25.42
C GLN A 386 -24.88 -40.62 -24.10
N LYS A 387 -23.69 -41.18 -23.93
CA LYS A 387 -22.74 -40.83 -22.88
C LYS A 387 -21.51 -40.17 -23.48
N ILE A 388 -21.10 -39.06 -22.89
CA ILE A 388 -19.84 -38.39 -23.21
C ILE A 388 -18.90 -38.59 -22.04
N SER A 389 -17.67 -39.02 -22.30
CA SER A 389 -16.66 -39.30 -21.29
C SER A 389 -15.32 -38.68 -21.68
N ILE A 390 -14.49 -38.39 -20.68
CA ILE A 390 -13.10 -37.97 -20.88
C ILE A 390 -12.17 -38.98 -20.20
N TYR A 391 -11.03 -39.26 -20.80
CA TYR A 391 -10.06 -40.17 -20.22
C TYR A 391 -9.24 -39.44 -19.16
N ASN A 392 -9.29 -39.91 -17.91
CA ASN A 392 -8.42 -39.44 -16.85
C ASN A 392 -7.11 -40.22 -16.91
N ALA A 393 -6.04 -39.54 -17.30
CA ALA A 393 -4.71 -40.10 -17.51
C ALA A 393 -4.08 -40.58 -16.19
N THR A 394 -4.38 -39.93 -15.08
CA THR A 394 -3.88 -40.30 -13.74
C THR A 394 -4.44 -41.65 -13.28
N THR A 395 -5.76 -41.81 -13.33
CA THR A 395 -6.47 -43.03 -12.88
C THR A 395 -6.57 -44.09 -13.97
N LYS A 396 -6.17 -43.76 -15.20
CA LYS A 396 -6.28 -44.60 -16.41
C LYS A 396 -7.71 -45.05 -16.72
N ARG A 397 -8.72 -44.24 -16.34
CA ARG A 397 -10.14 -44.58 -16.45
C ARG A 397 -10.92 -43.53 -17.23
N TRP A 398 -12.01 -43.94 -17.87
CA TRP A 398 -12.97 -43.03 -18.47
C TRP A 398 -13.89 -42.43 -17.39
N VAL A 399 -13.93 -41.11 -17.32
CA VAL A 399 -14.81 -40.35 -16.42
C VAL A 399 -16.02 -39.85 -17.22
N GLY A 400 -17.22 -40.15 -16.73
CA GLY A 400 -18.48 -39.69 -17.33
C GLY A 400 -18.66 -38.19 -17.14
N LEU A 401 -18.98 -37.48 -18.23
CA LEU A 401 -19.26 -36.04 -18.22
C LEU A 401 -20.74 -35.73 -18.42
N SER A 402 -21.44 -36.57 -19.19
CA SER A 402 -22.87 -36.42 -19.48
C SER A 402 -23.45 -37.77 -19.87
N SER A 403 -24.73 -37.97 -19.57
CA SER A 403 -25.55 -39.11 -20.00
C SER A 403 -26.96 -38.61 -20.29
N ARG A 404 -27.45 -38.81 -21.52
CA ARG A 404 -28.73 -38.24 -21.97
C ARG A 404 -29.36 -39.02 -23.12
N SER A 405 -30.65 -38.79 -23.35
CA SER A 405 -31.34 -39.27 -24.56
C SER A 405 -31.07 -38.31 -25.73
N VAL A 406 -30.74 -38.86 -26.90
CA VAL A 406 -30.57 -38.09 -28.16
C VAL A 406 -31.33 -38.76 -29.30
N GLY A 407 -31.77 -37.96 -30.26
CA GLY A 407 -32.55 -38.42 -31.42
C GLY A 407 -32.12 -37.72 -32.71
N ARG A 408 -33.06 -37.52 -33.63
CA ARG A 408 -32.80 -36.98 -34.98
C ARG A 408 -32.42 -35.51 -34.99
N THR A 409 -32.79 -34.77 -33.96
CA THR A 409 -32.41 -33.38 -33.77
C THR A 409 -31.00 -33.31 -33.19
N GLU A 410 -30.19 -32.44 -33.76
CA GLU A 410 -28.85 -32.17 -33.26
C GLU A 410 -28.88 -31.45 -31.92
N VAL A 411 -28.01 -31.89 -31.00
CA VAL A 411 -27.88 -31.33 -29.67
C VAL A 411 -26.43 -30.99 -29.36
N GLY A 412 -26.23 -29.78 -28.82
CA GLY A 412 -24.94 -29.34 -28.30
C GLY A 412 -24.76 -29.66 -26.82
N VAL A 413 -23.51 -29.70 -26.36
CA VAL A 413 -23.19 -29.67 -24.93
C VAL A 413 -21.85 -29.01 -24.67
N ALA A 414 -21.82 -28.12 -23.69
CA ALA A 414 -20.61 -27.62 -23.06
C ALA A 414 -20.35 -28.42 -21.78
N LEU A 415 -19.15 -28.95 -21.61
CA LEU A 415 -18.81 -29.83 -20.48
C LEU A 415 -17.57 -29.28 -19.75
N SER A 416 -17.53 -29.44 -18.42
CA SER A 416 -16.37 -29.20 -17.52
C SER A 416 -15.98 -30.53 -16.86
N PRO A 417 -14.70 -30.87 -16.70
CA PRO A 417 -14.32 -32.14 -16.08
C PRO A 417 -14.30 -31.95 -14.55
N PRO A 418 -14.62 -32.97 -13.75
CA PRO A 418 -14.43 -32.86 -12.31
C PRO A 418 -12.93 -32.89 -11.97
N GLY A 419 -12.52 -32.22 -10.89
CA GLY A 419 -11.13 -32.23 -10.44
C GLY A 419 -10.18 -31.38 -11.28
N SER A 420 -8.89 -31.70 -11.26
CA SER A 420 -7.86 -30.88 -11.91
C SER A 420 -7.81 -31.14 -13.42
N ALA A 421 -7.69 -30.09 -14.23
CA ALA A 421 -7.63 -30.21 -15.68
C ALA A 421 -6.43 -31.06 -16.16
N ARG A 422 -5.31 -31.01 -15.43
CA ARG A 422 -4.09 -31.80 -15.72
C ARG A 422 -4.31 -33.30 -15.64
N ASP A 423 -5.27 -33.77 -14.83
CA ASP A 423 -5.52 -35.21 -14.63
C ASP A 423 -6.03 -35.89 -15.91
N TYR A 424 -6.43 -35.11 -16.92
CA TYR A 424 -6.99 -35.57 -18.19
C TYR A 424 -6.02 -35.43 -19.36
N VAL A 425 -4.82 -34.89 -19.13
CA VAL A 425 -3.74 -34.79 -20.12
C VAL A 425 -2.75 -35.92 -19.87
N THR A 426 -2.38 -36.67 -20.90
CA THR A 426 -1.36 -37.72 -20.77
C THR A 426 0.04 -37.15 -20.56
N GLY A 427 0.87 -37.84 -19.78
CA GLY A 427 2.21 -37.37 -19.43
C GLY A 427 2.19 -36.58 -18.13
N THR A 428 3.36 -36.10 -17.70
CA THR A 428 3.51 -35.37 -16.43
C THR A 428 4.16 -33.99 -16.61
N SER A 429 4.65 -33.68 -17.82
CA SER A 429 5.30 -32.42 -18.17
C SER A 429 5.15 -32.14 -19.66
N GLY A 430 5.46 -30.91 -20.09
CA GLY A 430 5.35 -30.50 -21.49
C GLY A 430 3.93 -30.59 -22.05
N ASP A 431 3.81 -31.00 -23.30
CA ASP A 431 2.53 -31.19 -23.97
C ASP A 431 2.16 -32.68 -24.04
N GLY A 432 0.87 -32.98 -23.90
CA GLY A 432 0.31 -34.32 -23.88
C GLY A 432 -0.93 -34.46 -24.75
N GLU A 433 -1.74 -35.47 -24.45
CA GLU A 433 -2.95 -35.81 -25.19
C GLU A 433 -4.18 -35.84 -24.28
N ILE A 434 -5.30 -35.30 -24.78
CA ILE A 434 -6.63 -35.50 -24.21
C ILE A 434 -7.43 -36.47 -25.08
N ARG A 435 -8.27 -37.30 -24.46
CA ARG A 435 -9.22 -38.18 -25.16
C ARG A 435 -10.66 -37.93 -24.72
N ILE A 436 -11.55 -37.71 -25.68
CA ILE A 436 -12.99 -37.54 -25.42
C ILE A 436 -13.76 -38.59 -26.19
N ARG A 437 -14.54 -39.39 -25.48
CA ARG A 437 -15.37 -40.46 -26.03
C ARG A 437 -16.82 -40.04 -26.14
N VAL A 438 -17.42 -40.38 -27.28
CA VAL A 438 -18.86 -40.34 -27.49
C VAL A 438 -19.33 -41.79 -27.68
N ARG A 439 -20.18 -42.24 -26.76
CA ARG A 439 -20.76 -43.58 -26.80
C ARG A 439 -22.27 -43.48 -26.82
N SER A 440 -22.92 -44.14 -27.77
CA SER A 440 -24.37 -44.23 -27.84
C SER A 440 -24.82 -45.67 -27.85
N THR A 441 -25.88 -45.97 -27.10
CA THR A 441 -26.42 -47.33 -26.96
C THR A 441 -27.92 -47.38 -27.14
N ARG A 442 -28.40 -48.46 -27.76
CA ARG A 442 -29.82 -48.78 -27.95
C ARG A 442 -30.05 -50.28 -27.79
N ALA A 443 -31.23 -50.69 -27.29
CA ALA A 443 -31.49 -52.07 -26.91
C ALA A 443 -31.47 -53.08 -28.07
N SER A 444 -32.22 -52.85 -29.16
CA SER A 444 -32.46 -53.91 -30.15
C SER A 444 -32.30 -53.52 -31.62
N SER A 445 -32.58 -52.28 -32.02
CA SER A 445 -32.51 -51.86 -33.43
C SER A 445 -31.20 -51.13 -33.78
N ALA A 446 -30.60 -51.48 -34.91
CA ALA A 446 -29.44 -50.76 -35.45
C ALA A 446 -29.78 -49.28 -35.69
N PHE A 447 -28.77 -48.43 -35.54
CA PHE A 447 -28.86 -47.00 -35.76
C PHE A 447 -27.48 -46.48 -36.20
N TYR A 448 -27.41 -45.21 -36.55
CA TYR A 448 -26.12 -44.54 -36.73
C TYR A 448 -26.14 -43.22 -35.97
N THR A 449 -24.96 -42.82 -35.50
CA THR A 449 -24.74 -41.51 -34.88
C THR A 449 -24.04 -40.59 -35.87
N SER A 450 -24.25 -39.29 -35.71
CA SER A 450 -23.65 -38.25 -36.53
C SER A 450 -23.08 -37.18 -35.60
N GLY A 451 -21.77 -36.94 -35.65
CA GLY A 451 -21.12 -35.84 -34.95
C GLY A 451 -20.74 -34.74 -35.93
N ASP A 452 -20.96 -33.48 -35.54
CA ASP A 452 -20.69 -32.29 -36.37
C ASP A 452 -19.57 -31.44 -35.79
N LEU A 453 -19.52 -31.31 -34.46
CA LEU A 453 -18.45 -30.58 -33.79
C LEU A 453 -17.93 -31.39 -32.61
N LEU A 454 -16.60 -31.46 -32.48
CA LEU A 454 -15.95 -31.82 -31.24
C LEU A 454 -14.73 -30.92 -31.06
N ARG A 455 -14.72 -30.10 -30.01
CA ARG A 455 -13.60 -29.20 -29.70
C ARG A 455 -13.28 -29.14 -28.21
N ILE A 456 -12.03 -28.84 -27.90
CA ILE A 456 -11.58 -28.42 -26.57
C ILE A 456 -11.14 -26.96 -26.59
N ALA A 457 -11.30 -26.27 -25.47
CA ALA A 457 -10.76 -24.94 -25.23
C ALA A 457 -10.07 -24.92 -23.86
N TYR A 458 -8.83 -24.45 -23.81
CA TYR A 458 -8.04 -24.42 -22.58
C TYR A 458 -7.11 -23.20 -22.54
N HIS A 459 -6.70 -22.80 -21.33
CA HIS A 459 -5.67 -21.78 -21.15
C HIS A 459 -4.31 -22.45 -20.90
N ARG A 460 -3.27 -22.01 -21.62
CA ARG A 460 -1.87 -22.41 -21.35
C ARG A 460 -1.05 -21.21 -20.87
N PRO A 461 -0.01 -21.45 -20.05
CA PRO A 461 0.91 -20.42 -19.59
C PRO A 461 1.64 -19.67 -20.71
#